data_AF-K9Z310-F1
#
_entry.id   AF-K9Z310-F1
#
_cell.length_a   1.000
_cell.length_b   1.000
_cell.length_c   1.000
_cell.angle_alpha   90.00
_cell.angle_beta   90.00
_cell.angle_gamma   90.00
#
_symmetry.space_group_name_H-M   'P 1'
#
loop_
_entity.id
_entity.type
_entity.pdbx_description
1 polymer ?
#
loop_
_entity_poly.entity_id
_entity_poly.type
_entity_poly.pdbx_seq_one_letter_code
_entity_poly.pdbx_strand_id
1 'polypeptide(L)' 'MLRKLGKIQDLLLLIFKISLPLSIVLYVLRGLGFLGFVSGGVLSFCILISIFSLLGFFLVKTYI' A
#
# COMPACT_ATOMS: atom_id res chain seq x y z
N MET A 1 19.54 14.79 -11.42
CA MET A 1 19.04 14.25 -10.14
C MET A 1 17.50 14.30 -10.06
N LEU A 2 16.86 15.43 -10.37
CA LEU A 2 15.39 15.60 -10.39
C LEU A 2 14.61 14.55 -11.23
N ARG A 3 15.10 14.14 -12.41
CA ARG A 3 14.40 13.11 -13.24
C ARG A 3 14.30 11.73 -12.59
N LYS A 4 15.25 11.34 -11.71
CA LYS A 4 15.18 10.06 -10.99
C LYS A 4 14.17 10.12 -9.85
N LEU A 5 14.05 11.27 -9.18
CA LEU A 5 13.06 11.53 -8.13
C LEU A 5 11.63 11.47 -8.67
N GLY A 6 11.36 12.08 -9.83
CA GLY A 6 10.04 11.98 -10.47
C GLY A 6 9.62 10.53 -10.78
N LYS A 7 10.54 9.72 -11.33
CA LYS A 7 10.28 8.30 -11.58
C LYS A 7 9.99 7.50 -10.32
N ILE A 8 10.69 7.79 -9.21
CA ILE A 8 10.46 7.13 -7.92
C ILE A 8 9.07 7.51 -7.39
N GLN A 9 8.69 8.78 -7.50
CA GLN A 9 7.39 9.27 -7.07
C GLN A 9 6.24 8.61 -7.86
N ASP A 10 6.36 8.52 -9.19
CA ASP A 10 5.36 7.86 -10.03
C ASP A 10 5.21 6.38 -9.68
N LEU A 11 6.32 5.70 -9.39
CA LEU A 11 6.34 4.28 -9.02
C LEU A 11 5.71 4.06 -7.63
N LEU A 12 5.97 4.94 -6.66
CA LEU A 12 5.29 4.94 -5.36
C LEU A 12 3.78 5.17 -5.52
N LEU A 13 3.38 6.10 -6.37
CA LEU A 13 1.97 6.43 -6.63
C LEU A 13 1.24 5.25 -7.28
N LEU A 14 1.91 4.54 -8.19
CA LEU A 14 1.39 3.34 -8.84
C LEU A 14 1.25 2.17 -7.86
N ILE A 15 2.27 1.95 -7.01
CA ILE A 15 2.21 0.94 -5.93
C ILE A 15 1.06 1.27 -4.98
N PHE A 16 0.89 2.53 -4.59
CA PHE A 16 -0.16 2.95 -3.69
C PHE A 16 -1.56 2.75 -4.29
N LYS A 17 -1.75 3.13 -5.57
CA LYS A 17 -3.00 2.93 -6.30
C LYS A 17 -3.41 1.47 -6.44
N ILE A 18 -2.46 0.54 -6.47
CA ILE A 18 -2.74 -0.91 -6.59
C ILE A 18 -2.89 -1.54 -5.19
N SER A 19 -2.00 -1.19 -4.26
CA SER A 19 -1.93 -1.75 -2.91
C SER A 19 -3.20 -1.49 -2.09
N LEU A 20 -3.72 -0.27 -2.13
CA LEU A 20 -4.92 0.11 -1.36
C LEU A 20 -6.17 -0.69 -1.75
N PRO A 21 -6.62 -0.69 -3.02
CA PRO A 21 -7.80 -1.47 -3.41
C PRO A 21 -7.57 -2.96 -3.25
N LEU A 22 -6.35 -3.46 -3.48
CA LEU A 22 -6.02 -4.87 -3.25
C LEU A 22 -6.17 -5.24 -1.76
N SER A 23 -5.71 -4.37 -0.86
CA SER A 23 -5.85 -4.56 0.59
C SER A 23 -7.32 -4.59 1.02
N ILE A 24 -8.16 -3.71 0.46
CA ILE A 24 -9.60 -3.67 0.72
C ILE A 24 -10.27 -4.94 0.21
N VAL A 25 -9.97 -5.36 -1.02
CA VAL A 25 -10.53 -6.59 -1.62
C VAL A 25 -10.15 -7.82 -0.81
N LEU A 26 -8.89 -7.95 -0.39
CA LEU A 26 -8.44 -9.05 0.46
C LEU A 26 -9.11 -9.06 1.83
N TYR A 27 -9.34 -7.89 2.43
CA TYR A 27 -10.05 -7.78 3.70
C TYR A 27 -11.52 -8.19 3.57
N VAL A 28 -12.22 -7.73 2.52
CA VAL A 28 -13.61 -8.09 2.23
C VAL A 28 -13.73 -9.59 1.93
N LEU A 29 -12.86 -10.14 1.09
CA LEU A 29 -12.83 -11.58 0.78
C LEU A 29 -12.59 -12.44 2.03
N ARG A 30 -11.80 -11.94 3.01
CA ARG A 30 -11.66 -12.61 4.30
C ARG A 30 -12.91 -12.50 5.16
N GLY A 31 -13.55 -11.34 5.23
CA GLY A 31 -14.81 -11.13 5.95
C GLY A 31 -15.94 -12.02 5.42
N LEU A 32 -15.91 -12.33 4.11
CA LEU A 32 -16.84 -13.26 3.45
C LEU A 32 -16.48 -14.75 3.63
N GLY A 33 -15.42 -15.07 4.38
CA GLY A 33 -15.01 -16.45 4.67
C GLY A 33 -14.24 -17.16 3.54
N PHE A 34 -14.09 -16.54 2.35
CA PHE A 34 -13.36 -17.10 1.22
C PHE A 34 -11.85 -17.24 1.47
N LEU A 35 -11.29 -16.44 2.39
CA LEU A 35 -9.87 -16.43 2.77
C LEU A 35 -9.65 -16.75 4.25
N GLY A 36 -10.51 -17.61 4.84
CA GLY A 36 -10.42 -17.98 6.27
C GLY A 36 -9.11 -18.67 6.68
N PHE A 37 -8.35 -19.21 5.71
CA PHE A 37 -7.02 -19.81 5.89
C PHE A 37 -5.88 -18.78 5.98
N VAL A 38 -6.13 -17.52 5.62
CA VAL A 38 -5.10 -16.47 5.67
C VAL A 38 -5.00 -15.96 7.10
N SER A 39 -3.83 -16.16 7.72
CA SER A 39 -3.58 -15.76 9.12
C SER A 39 -3.90 -14.27 9.33
N GLY A 40 -4.39 -13.93 10.54
CA GLY A 40 -4.61 -12.54 11.00
C GLY A 40 -3.44 -11.62 10.64
N GLY A 41 -2.23 -12.15 10.79
CA GLY A 41 -0.98 -11.42 10.63
C GLY A 41 -0.73 -10.90 9.22
N VAL A 42 -1.15 -11.61 8.15
CA VAL A 42 -0.90 -11.17 6.76
C VAL A 42 -1.67 -9.87 6.47
N LEU A 43 -2.89 -9.76 6.97
CA LEU A 43 -3.71 -8.55 6.82
C LEU A 43 -3.18 -7.38 7.63
N SER A 44 -2.74 -7.63 8.87
CA SER A 44 -2.06 -6.62 9.67
C SER A 44 -0.78 -6.12 8.97
N PHE A 45 -0.05 -7.00 8.29
CA PHE A 45 1.14 -6.66 7.51
C PHE A 45 0.81 -5.79 6.28
N CYS A 46 -0.26 -6.10 5.55
CA CYS A 46 -0.73 -5.27 4.42
C CYS A 46 -1.15 -3.87 4.87
N ILE A 47 -1.83 -3.76 6.01
CA ILE A 47 -2.22 -2.46 6.60
C ILE A 47 -0.99 -1.65 6.99
N LEU A 48 -0.01 -2.29 7.66
CA LEU A 48 1.27 -1.66 8.01
C LEU A 48 2.03 -1.14 6.79
N ILE A 49 2.13 -1.95 5.73
CA ILE A 49 2.78 -1.55 4.47
C ILE A 49 2.05 -0.38 3.82
N SER A 50 0.71 -0.38 3.82
CA SER A 50 -0.06 0.75 3.31
C SER A 50 0.21 2.06 4.08
N ILE A 51 0.27 2.01 5.42
CA ILE A 51 0.59 3.18 6.26
C ILE A 51 2.00 3.69 5.96
N PHE A 52 3.00 2.80 5.89
CA PHE A 52 4.38 3.17 5.56
C PHE A 52 4.49 3.77 4.15
N SER A 53 3.76 3.23 3.17
CA SER A 53 3.72 3.78 1.82
C SER A 53 3.09 5.19 1.78
N LEU A 54 2.03 5.41 2.57
CA LEU A 54 1.37 6.71 2.70
C LEU A 54 2.28 7.75 3.34
N LEU A 55 3.01 7.38 4.40
CA LEU A 55 4.01 8.22 5.06
C LEU A 55 5.17 8.55 4.12
N GLY A 56 5.68 7.56 3.38
CA GLY A 56 6.71 7.76 2.36
C GLY A 56 6.27 8.75 1.28
N PHE A 57 5.02 8.64 0.80
CA PHE A 57 4.45 9.58 -0.15
C PHE A 57 4.34 10.99 0.43
N PHE A 58 3.87 11.13 1.67
CA PHE A 58 3.76 12.43 2.35
C PHE A 58 5.12 13.09 2.56
N LEU A 59 6.13 12.33 2.99
CA LEU A 59 7.49 12.83 3.14
C LEU A 59 8.05 13.32 1.80
N VAL A 60 7.89 12.53 0.74
CA VAL A 60 8.31 12.91 -0.61
C VAL A 60 7.60 14.19 -1.06
N LYS A 61 6.29 14.31 -0.83
CA LYS A 61 5.51 15.49 -1.28
C LYS A 61 5.73 16.74 -0.42
N THR A 62 6.19 16.59 0.81
CA THR A 62 6.40 17.71 1.75
C THR A 62 7.82 18.25 1.69
N TYR A 63 8.81 17.39 1.42
CA TYR A 63 10.23 17.76 1.42
C TYR A 63 10.85 17.98 0.03
N ILE A 64 10.14 17.66 -1.07
CA ILE A 64 10.53 17.94 -2.47
C ILE A 64 9.51 18.90 -3.07
#